data_AF-A0A1E1XKB5-F1
#
_entry.id   AF-A0A1E1XKB5-F1
#
_cell.length_a   1.000
_cell.length_b   1.000
_cell.length_c   1.000
_cell.angle_alpha   90.00
_cell.angle_beta   90.00
_cell.angle_gamma   90.00
#
_symmetry.space_group_name_H-M   'P 1'
#
loop_
_entity.id
_entity.type
_entity.pdbx_description
1 polymer ?
#
loop_
_entity_poly.entity_id
_entity_poly.type
_entity_poly.pdbx_seq_one_letter_code
_entity_poly.pdbx_strand_id
1 'polypeptide(L)'
;MVESRPNLSLAVAKLLRDSYFNPSASKRQNLDRCLLLHSLNPGAFRVFYSHLTDIAPLLPIMEFLIAICKVVWLNCLRLIEIAAKENTDPSKSWTSEPSGAEFERENILEQRSVHILVETLAITYNTLSLRKELCSHDELKAMWKRLVYIMKKSMNKLFPLTDCLSMQISVLSVASLLPSREVGNLAMRCLAMLRGFLTVPEADTPMILSMEAKACVLFLCSMHRTADVLWMVTDSVGKLKSQRTPLKVHGVRFCVADQQSCNTELTLQVLRFLLESPQLQMMVLRGHIVPLFNTWSTLLSIVDSVQGLLCCSNSRLLIQVTMMTAYDLFFLLTYVLHGQKHPVTQEKFVATLTFERQMAWIEEDLLPRLQSRTGINREPHLQVLKMYLKVARSVLMTTWVTFQFAANFLKFVLLCQEIKEDQLKTPIALIPPVVKTFMPIFAKTKVQASTISSLVDKICCEVSADKCSGPASQSGSQPPSGMDTEVVSKCLCQH
;
A
#
# COMPACT_ATOMS: atom_id res chain seq x y z
N MET A 1 -16.39 -33.74 -6.90
CA MET A 1 -17.37 -33.08 -6.01
C MET A 1 -16.61 -32.61 -4.79
N VAL A 2 -16.39 -31.29 -4.68
CA VAL A 2 -15.64 -30.71 -3.54
C VAL A 2 -16.68 -30.25 -2.54
N GLU A 3 -16.83 -31.00 -1.45
CA GLU A 3 -17.61 -30.56 -0.30
C GLU A 3 -16.97 -29.28 0.25
N SER A 4 -17.65 -28.15 0.01
CA SER A 4 -17.28 -26.85 0.55
C SER A 4 -17.40 -26.90 2.07
N ARG A 5 -16.28 -27.03 2.78
CA ARG A 5 -16.25 -26.80 4.23
C ARG A 5 -16.86 -25.42 4.48
N PRO A 6 -17.89 -25.28 5.34
CA PRO A 6 -18.40 -23.97 5.69
C PRO A 6 -17.27 -23.18 6.38
N ASN A 7 -17.10 -21.92 5.96
CA ASN A 7 -16.16 -21.01 6.60
C ASN A 7 -16.56 -20.86 8.08
N LEU A 8 -15.73 -21.38 9.00
CA LEU A 8 -16.02 -21.43 10.44
C LEU A 8 -16.47 -20.07 10.97
N SER A 9 -15.87 -18.99 10.48
CA SER A 9 -16.23 -17.61 10.83
C SER A 9 -17.69 -17.25 10.49
N LEU A 10 -18.19 -17.70 9.34
CA LEU A 10 -19.58 -17.47 8.92
C LEU A 10 -20.56 -18.31 9.75
N ALA A 11 -20.19 -19.56 10.06
CA ALA A 11 -21.01 -20.42 10.92
C ALA A 11 -21.15 -19.84 12.33
N VAL A 12 -20.04 -19.38 12.91
CA VAL A 12 -20.03 -18.69 14.21
C VAL A 12 -20.85 -17.39 14.14
N ALA A 13 -20.69 -16.58 13.09
CA ALA A 13 -21.47 -15.35 12.94
C ALA A 13 -22.98 -15.62 12.88
N LYS A 14 -23.41 -16.67 12.18
CA LYS A 14 -24.82 -17.09 12.12
C LYS A 14 -25.37 -17.47 13.50
N LEU A 15 -24.61 -18.21 14.30
CA LEU A 15 -25.00 -18.59 15.66
C LEU A 15 -25.17 -17.37 16.57
N LEU A 16 -24.32 -16.36 16.40
CA LEU A 16 -24.31 -15.15 17.21
C LEU A 16 -25.35 -14.10 16.77
N ARG A 17 -26.00 -14.29 15.60
CA ARG A 17 -26.87 -13.28 14.97
C ARG A 17 -27.89 -12.71 15.95
N ASP A 18 -28.81 -13.52 16.47
CA ASP A 18 -29.94 -12.99 17.24
C ASP A 18 -29.54 -12.44 18.62
N SER A 19 -28.35 -12.82 19.10
CA SER A 19 -27.75 -12.31 20.33
C SER A 19 -27.18 -10.90 20.16
N TYR A 20 -26.57 -10.60 19.00
CA TYR A 20 -25.82 -9.35 18.80
C TYR A 20 -26.37 -8.43 17.69
N PHE A 21 -27.27 -8.94 16.86
CA PHE A 21 -28.07 -8.18 15.90
C PHE A 21 -29.39 -8.91 15.60
N ASN A 22 -30.48 -8.46 16.24
CA ASN A 22 -31.82 -8.99 15.97
C ASN A 22 -32.62 -7.96 15.14
N PRO A 23 -33.04 -8.30 13.90
CA PRO A 23 -33.84 -7.40 13.05
C PRO A 23 -35.16 -6.95 13.67
N SER A 24 -35.72 -7.74 14.60
CA SER A 24 -36.98 -7.45 15.29
C SER A 24 -36.78 -6.68 16.60
N ALA A 25 -35.54 -6.55 17.09
CA ALA A 25 -35.23 -5.79 18.29
C ALA A 25 -35.21 -4.27 18.03
N SER A 26 -35.31 -3.48 19.10
CA SER A 26 -35.22 -2.02 18.97
C SER A 26 -33.81 -1.58 18.55
N LYS A 27 -33.71 -0.41 17.91
CA LYS A 27 -32.41 0.16 17.48
C LYS A 27 -31.47 0.38 18.68
N ARG A 28 -32.02 0.78 19.83
CA ARG A 28 -31.28 0.94 21.10
C ARG A 28 -30.69 -0.39 21.57
N GLN A 29 -31.48 -1.46 21.57
CA GLN A 29 -30.99 -2.79 21.96
C GLN A 29 -29.87 -3.29 21.05
N ASN A 30 -29.98 -3.09 19.74
CA ASN A 30 -28.91 -3.47 18.81
C ASN A 30 -27.63 -2.64 18.99
N LEU A 31 -27.75 -1.36 19.40
CA LEU A 31 -26.59 -0.53 19.77
C LEU A 31 -25.93 -1.04 21.06
N ASP A 32 -26.71 -1.34 22.08
CA ASP A 32 -26.18 -1.85 23.36
C ASP A 32 -25.47 -3.19 23.18
N ARG A 33 -26.06 -4.09 22.37
CA ARG A 33 -25.47 -5.38 21.99
C ARG A 33 -24.18 -5.24 21.19
N CYS A 34 -24.11 -4.23 20.33
CA CYS A 34 -22.90 -3.90 19.57
C CYS A 34 -21.74 -3.52 20.51
N LEU A 35 -22.01 -2.60 21.44
CA LEU A 35 -21.03 -2.17 22.45
C LEU A 35 -20.60 -3.35 23.34
N LEU A 36 -21.56 -4.19 23.73
CA LEU A 36 -21.31 -5.40 24.52
C LEU A 36 -20.42 -6.41 23.80
N LEU A 37 -20.69 -6.70 22.51
CA LEU A 37 -19.88 -7.65 21.76
C LEU A 37 -18.41 -7.20 21.69
N HIS A 38 -18.21 -5.90 21.42
CA HIS A 38 -16.87 -5.34 21.39
C HIS A 38 -16.18 -5.41 22.77
N SER A 39 -16.90 -5.12 23.86
CA SER A 39 -16.32 -5.16 25.20
C SER A 39 -15.95 -6.58 25.65
N LEU A 40 -16.74 -7.57 25.26
CA LEU A 40 -16.48 -8.99 25.56
C LEU A 40 -15.35 -9.57 24.69
N ASN A 41 -15.37 -9.30 23.38
CA ASN A 41 -14.36 -9.83 22.45
C ASN A 41 -14.25 -8.98 21.17
N PRO A 42 -13.25 -8.07 21.07
CA PRO A 42 -13.04 -7.24 19.89
C PRO A 42 -12.78 -8.04 18.60
N GLY A 43 -12.16 -9.21 18.69
CA GLY A 43 -11.90 -10.08 17.54
C GLY A 43 -13.20 -10.66 16.97
N ALA A 44 -14.04 -11.23 17.84
CA ALA A 44 -15.34 -11.77 17.46
C ALA A 44 -16.27 -10.67 16.93
N PHE A 45 -16.22 -9.47 17.53
CA PHE A 45 -16.91 -8.28 17.04
C PHE A 45 -16.59 -7.98 15.57
N ARG A 46 -15.31 -7.90 15.20
CA ARG A 46 -14.89 -7.60 13.83
C ARG A 46 -15.37 -8.66 12.84
N VAL A 47 -15.22 -9.93 13.20
CA VAL A 47 -15.67 -11.06 12.38
C VAL A 47 -17.19 -11.01 12.19
N PHE A 48 -17.95 -10.83 13.27
CA PHE A 48 -19.41 -10.78 13.24
C PHE A 48 -19.93 -9.66 12.32
N TYR A 49 -19.47 -8.42 12.52
CA TYR A 49 -19.94 -7.28 11.72
C TYR A 49 -19.44 -7.31 10.27
N SER A 50 -18.31 -7.97 9.99
CA SER A 50 -17.86 -8.20 8.60
C SER A 50 -18.82 -9.12 7.84
N HIS A 51 -19.37 -10.13 8.49
CA HIS A 51 -20.31 -11.10 7.91
C HIS A 51 -21.79 -10.73 8.07
N LEU A 52 -22.11 -9.61 8.71
CA LEU A 52 -23.50 -9.27 9.04
C LEU A 52 -24.41 -9.23 7.79
N THR A 53 -23.88 -8.74 6.67
CA THR A 53 -24.62 -8.65 5.39
C THR A 53 -24.88 -10.01 4.73
N ASP A 54 -24.16 -11.07 5.14
CA ASP A 54 -24.40 -12.45 4.69
C ASP A 54 -25.48 -13.16 5.50
N ILE A 55 -25.79 -12.66 6.71
CA ILE A 55 -26.58 -13.41 7.71
C ILE A 55 -27.85 -12.69 8.16
N ALA A 56 -28.06 -11.43 7.77
CA ALA A 56 -29.23 -10.64 8.12
C ALA A 56 -29.75 -9.80 6.92
N PRO A 57 -31.04 -9.43 6.91
CA PRO A 57 -31.63 -8.64 5.82
C PRO A 57 -31.02 -7.23 5.73
N LEU A 58 -30.82 -6.74 4.51
CA LEU A 58 -30.08 -5.47 4.27
C LEU A 58 -30.79 -4.23 4.82
N LEU A 59 -32.12 -4.18 4.77
CA LEU A 59 -32.88 -3.02 5.22
C LEU A 59 -32.70 -2.76 6.74
N PRO A 60 -32.92 -3.74 7.64
CA PRO A 60 -32.57 -3.62 9.06
C PRO A 60 -31.12 -3.21 9.32
N ILE A 61 -30.17 -3.74 8.53
CA ILE A 61 -28.75 -3.36 8.65
C ILE A 61 -28.58 -1.87 8.33
N MET A 62 -29.14 -1.36 7.24
CA MET A 62 -29.07 0.06 6.91
C MET A 62 -29.70 0.94 7.99
N GLU A 63 -30.84 0.54 8.53
CA GLU A 63 -31.49 1.28 9.61
C GLU A 63 -30.64 1.35 10.87
N PHE A 64 -29.94 0.26 11.20
CA PHE A 64 -29.00 0.20 12.29
C PHE A 64 -27.79 1.12 12.06
N LEU A 65 -27.18 1.09 10.87
CA LEU A 65 -26.08 2.00 10.53
C LEU A 65 -26.54 3.47 10.56
N ILE A 66 -27.76 3.78 10.11
CA ILE A 66 -28.35 5.12 10.25
C ILE A 66 -28.50 5.52 11.72
N ALA A 67 -28.94 4.59 12.58
CA ALA A 67 -29.08 4.85 14.01
C ALA A 67 -27.72 5.16 14.63
N ILE A 68 -26.67 4.39 14.29
CA ILE A 68 -25.30 4.67 14.72
C ILE A 68 -24.90 6.09 14.31
N CYS A 69 -25.03 6.45 13.03
CA CYS A 69 -24.66 7.78 12.55
C CYS A 69 -25.42 8.90 13.30
N LYS A 70 -26.72 8.73 13.56
CA LYS A 70 -27.51 9.71 14.33
C LYS A 70 -27.00 9.87 15.76
N VAL A 71 -26.71 8.77 16.44
CA VAL A 71 -26.18 8.77 17.81
C VAL A 71 -24.83 9.47 17.85
N VAL A 72 -23.92 9.14 16.94
CA VAL A 72 -22.62 9.80 16.80
C VAL A 72 -22.78 11.30 16.54
N TRP A 73 -23.65 11.69 15.60
CA TRP A 73 -23.89 13.09 15.28
C TRP A 73 -24.47 13.88 16.46
N LEU A 74 -25.46 13.32 17.16
CA LEU A 74 -26.06 13.96 18.35
C LEU A 74 -25.02 14.13 19.47
N ASN A 75 -24.14 13.13 19.66
CA ASN A 75 -23.05 13.24 20.62
C ASN A 75 -22.09 14.40 20.27
N CYS A 76 -21.75 14.57 18.99
CA CYS A 76 -20.93 15.69 18.53
C CYS A 76 -21.59 17.06 18.76
N LEU A 77 -22.92 17.16 18.52
CA LEU A 77 -23.65 18.41 18.76
C LEU A 77 -23.60 18.79 20.25
N ARG A 78 -23.83 17.83 21.14
CA ARG A 78 -23.78 18.04 22.60
C ARG A 78 -22.40 18.47 23.07
N LEU A 79 -21.33 17.84 22.57
CA LEU A 79 -19.95 18.23 22.89
C LEU A 79 -19.65 19.69 22.52
N ILE A 80 -20.14 20.14 21.37
CA ILE A 80 -19.96 21.53 20.92
C ILE A 80 -20.78 22.50 21.76
N GLU A 81 -22.02 22.17 22.10
CA GLU A 81 -22.86 23.00 22.97
C GLU A 81 -22.23 23.19 24.34
N ILE A 82 -21.59 22.16 24.89
CA ILE A 82 -20.87 22.25 26.17
C ILE A 82 -19.62 23.13 26.04
N ALA A 83 -18.79 22.89 25.02
CA ALA A 83 -17.61 23.72 24.77
C ALA A 83 -17.97 25.20 24.51
N ALA A 84 -19.12 25.48 23.89
CA ALA A 84 -19.60 26.85 23.68
C ALA A 84 -20.05 27.53 24.99
N LYS A 85 -20.63 26.77 25.92
CA LYS A 85 -21.03 27.24 27.25
C LYS A 85 -19.82 27.47 28.17
N GLU A 86 -18.76 26.68 28.04
CA GLU A 86 -17.50 26.88 28.79
C GLU A 86 -16.69 28.09 28.30
N ASN A 87 -16.83 28.47 27.02
CA ASN A 87 -16.16 29.64 26.43
C ASN A 87 -16.95 30.95 26.55
N THR A 88 -18.09 30.95 27.25
CA THR A 88 -18.83 32.18 27.57
C THR A 88 -18.45 32.64 28.97
N ASP A 89 -17.86 33.83 29.05
CA ASP A 89 -17.38 34.49 30.28
C ASP A 89 -18.44 34.45 31.41
N PRO A 90 -18.09 34.10 32.68
CA PRO A 90 -19.06 33.92 33.76
C PRO A 90 -19.77 35.21 34.21
N SER A 91 -19.46 36.36 33.60
CA SER A 91 -19.86 37.69 34.06
C SER A 91 -21.29 38.12 33.63
N LYS A 92 -22.06 37.24 32.98
CA LYS A 92 -23.48 37.51 32.65
C LYS A 92 -24.42 36.47 33.25
N SER A 93 -24.36 36.31 34.57
CA SER A 93 -25.44 35.68 35.34
C SER A 93 -26.49 36.72 35.75
N TRP A 94 -27.59 36.86 35.00
CA TRP A 94 -28.83 37.46 35.49
C TRP A 94 -30.04 36.65 34.99
N THR A 95 -30.39 35.66 35.82
CA THR A 95 -31.73 35.28 36.31
C THR A 95 -33.00 35.46 35.46
N SER A 96 -33.76 34.35 35.43
CA SER A 96 -35.23 34.14 35.51
C SER A 96 -35.77 33.34 34.32
N GLU A 97 -36.56 32.27 34.44
CA GLU A 97 -37.03 31.39 35.52
C GLU A 97 -37.54 30.09 34.84
N PRO A 98 -37.93 29.04 35.58
CA PRO A 98 -37.97 27.65 35.11
C PRO A 98 -39.31 27.26 34.47
N SER A 99 -39.27 26.52 33.36
CA SER A 99 -40.40 25.66 33.01
C SER A 99 -39.92 24.36 32.34
N GLY A 100 -40.15 23.27 33.07
CA GLY A 100 -40.57 21.97 32.55
C GLY A 100 -39.86 21.44 31.32
N ALA A 101 -38.61 21.00 31.46
CA ALA A 101 -38.07 19.86 30.72
C ALA A 101 -36.79 19.36 31.41
N GLU A 102 -36.92 18.79 32.61
CA GLU A 102 -35.97 17.79 33.11
C GLU A 102 -36.13 16.47 32.34
N PHE A 103 -36.20 16.54 31.01
CA PHE A 103 -36.10 15.40 30.12
C PHE A 103 -34.72 15.44 29.45
N GLU A 104 -33.86 14.55 29.94
CA GLU A 104 -32.70 14.01 29.22
C GLU A 104 -31.46 14.90 29.13
N ARG A 105 -30.86 15.14 30.31
CA ARG A 105 -29.40 15.00 30.49
C ARG A 105 -28.99 13.53 30.21
N GLU A 106 -29.29 13.00 29.02
CA GLU A 106 -28.78 11.70 28.60
C GLU A 106 -27.27 11.86 28.34
N ASN A 107 -26.48 11.11 29.09
CA ASN A 107 -25.02 11.20 29.15
C ASN A 107 -24.37 11.28 27.76
N ILE A 108 -23.39 12.17 27.64
CA ILE A 108 -22.43 12.15 26.53
C ILE A 108 -21.84 10.74 26.47
N LEU A 109 -21.85 10.14 25.30
CA LEU A 109 -21.21 8.85 25.12
C LEU A 109 -19.70 8.99 25.33
N GLU A 110 -19.15 8.08 26.12
CA GLU A 110 -17.71 7.95 26.27
C GLU A 110 -17.05 7.80 24.89
N GLN A 111 -15.86 8.39 24.74
CA GLN A 111 -15.09 8.36 23.49
C GLN A 111 -14.89 6.93 22.97
N ARG A 112 -14.70 5.96 23.89
CA ARG A 112 -14.59 4.54 23.56
C ARG A 112 -15.84 4.00 22.89
N SER A 113 -17.02 4.32 23.41
CA SER A 113 -18.30 3.91 22.81
C SER A 113 -18.48 4.52 21.42
N VAL A 114 -18.14 5.81 21.25
CA VAL A 114 -18.17 6.46 19.93
C VAL A 114 -17.22 5.78 18.96
N HIS A 115 -16.01 5.42 19.39
CA HIS A 115 -15.03 4.71 18.56
C HIS A 115 -15.55 3.34 18.11
N ILE A 116 -16.10 2.53 19.01
CA ILE A 116 -16.69 1.21 18.68
C ILE A 116 -17.80 1.36 17.63
N LEU A 117 -18.66 2.37 17.79
CA LEU A 117 -19.74 2.65 16.85
C LEU A 117 -19.21 3.05 15.46
N VAL A 118 -18.16 3.86 15.38
CA VAL A 118 -17.51 4.22 14.10
C VAL A 118 -16.81 3.02 13.47
N GLU A 119 -16.17 2.16 14.26
CA GLU A 119 -15.56 0.92 13.78
C GLU A 119 -16.62 -0.03 13.22
N THR A 120 -17.78 -0.14 13.89
CA THR A 120 -18.93 -0.91 13.40
C THR A 120 -19.40 -0.42 12.03
N LEU A 121 -19.51 0.91 11.87
CA LEU A 121 -19.83 1.55 10.59
C LEU A 121 -18.81 1.17 9.53
N ALA A 122 -17.51 1.31 9.80
CA ALA A 122 -16.44 1.02 8.85
C ALA A 122 -16.50 -0.42 8.34
N ILE A 123 -16.61 -1.38 9.27
CA ILE A 123 -16.59 -2.81 8.95
C ILE A 123 -17.84 -3.23 8.18
N THR A 124 -19.02 -2.87 8.71
CA THR A 124 -20.30 -3.32 8.14
C THR A 124 -20.60 -2.62 6.81
N TYR A 125 -20.29 -1.33 6.69
CA TYR A 125 -20.51 -0.59 5.45
C TYR A 125 -19.63 -1.13 4.32
N ASN A 126 -18.38 -1.52 4.60
CA ASN A 126 -17.48 -2.06 3.59
C ASN A 126 -18.10 -3.28 2.89
N THR A 127 -18.67 -4.22 3.64
CA THR A 127 -19.33 -5.40 3.05
C THR A 127 -20.71 -5.09 2.48
N LEU A 128 -21.44 -4.14 3.06
CA LEU A 128 -22.74 -3.69 2.54
C LEU A 128 -22.59 -3.02 1.16
N SER A 129 -21.60 -2.17 0.97
CA SER A 129 -21.40 -1.38 -0.25
C SER A 129 -21.16 -2.23 -1.51
N LEU A 130 -20.75 -3.49 -1.34
CA LEU A 130 -20.48 -4.44 -2.43
C LEU A 130 -21.74 -5.17 -2.93
N ARG A 131 -22.87 -5.00 -2.24
CA ARG A 131 -24.13 -5.68 -2.56
C ARG A 131 -24.79 -5.06 -3.78
N LYS A 132 -24.99 -5.86 -4.83
CA LYS A 132 -25.62 -5.41 -6.08
C LYS A 132 -27.09 -5.03 -5.86
N GLU A 133 -27.72 -5.62 -4.85
CA GLU A 133 -29.11 -5.41 -4.44
C GLU A 133 -29.40 -3.94 -4.05
N LEU A 134 -28.37 -3.18 -3.65
CA LEU A 134 -28.47 -1.77 -3.32
C LEU A 134 -28.91 -0.89 -4.51
N CYS A 135 -28.58 -1.33 -5.72
CA CYS A 135 -28.82 -0.57 -6.94
C CYS A 135 -30.08 -1.03 -7.70
N SER A 136 -30.61 -2.22 -7.38
CA SER A 136 -31.71 -2.86 -8.10
C SER A 136 -33.08 -2.70 -7.46
N HIS A 137 -33.17 -2.32 -6.18
CA HIS A 137 -34.44 -2.15 -5.46
C HIS A 137 -34.63 -0.69 -5.02
N ASP A 138 -35.74 -0.06 -5.38
CA ASP A 138 -35.95 1.39 -5.16
C ASP A 138 -35.96 1.79 -3.68
N GLU A 139 -36.55 0.97 -2.82
CA GLU A 139 -36.56 1.20 -1.37
C GLU A 139 -35.13 1.15 -0.77
N LEU A 140 -34.33 0.13 -1.15
CA LEU A 140 -32.95 0.00 -0.70
C LEU A 140 -32.09 1.15 -1.24
N LYS A 141 -32.34 1.58 -2.48
CA LYS A 141 -31.64 2.71 -3.10
C LYS A 141 -31.94 4.03 -2.39
N ALA A 142 -33.19 4.27 -1.99
CA ALA A 142 -33.57 5.45 -1.23
C ALA A 142 -32.93 5.44 0.17
N MET A 143 -32.98 4.28 0.85
CA MET A 143 -32.36 4.09 2.17
C MET A 143 -30.84 4.21 2.12
N TRP A 144 -30.20 3.68 1.08
CA TRP A 144 -28.77 3.82 0.83
C TRP A 144 -28.36 5.28 0.69
N LYS A 145 -29.06 6.06 -0.14
CA LYS A 145 -28.82 7.51 -0.28
C LYS A 145 -28.95 8.24 1.06
N ARG A 146 -29.95 7.87 1.87
CA ARG A 146 -30.16 8.44 3.21
C ARG A 146 -29.01 8.10 4.16
N LEU A 147 -28.55 6.84 4.18
CA LEU A 147 -27.40 6.40 4.97
C LEU A 147 -26.15 7.20 4.60
N VAL A 148 -25.82 7.29 3.31
CA VAL A 148 -24.67 8.05 2.81
C VAL A 148 -24.74 9.52 3.23
N TYR A 149 -25.90 10.15 3.13
CA TYR A 149 -26.10 11.55 3.54
C TYR A 149 -25.86 11.77 5.04
N ILE A 150 -26.43 10.93 5.90
CA ILE A 150 -26.28 11.07 7.36
C ILE A 150 -24.85 10.71 7.78
N MET A 151 -24.25 9.70 7.17
CA MET A 151 -22.87 9.30 7.44
C MET A 151 -21.90 10.43 7.10
N LYS A 152 -22.05 11.07 5.94
CA LYS A 152 -21.30 12.27 5.56
C LYS A 152 -21.39 13.36 6.62
N LYS A 153 -22.61 13.69 7.06
CA LYS A 153 -22.85 14.73 8.06
C LYS A 153 -22.16 14.38 9.39
N SER A 154 -22.28 13.13 9.83
CA SER A 154 -21.72 12.59 11.07
C SER A 154 -20.18 12.63 11.08
N MET A 155 -19.54 12.08 10.04
CA MET A 155 -18.08 12.00 9.97
C MET A 155 -17.42 13.38 9.88
N ASN A 156 -17.97 14.29 9.08
CA ASN A 156 -17.45 15.66 8.97
C ASN A 156 -17.49 16.44 10.29
N LYS A 157 -18.44 16.11 11.18
CA LYS A 157 -18.58 16.74 12.50
C LYS A 157 -17.73 16.06 13.56
N LEU A 158 -17.61 14.73 13.48
CA LEU A 158 -16.84 13.94 14.43
C LEU A 158 -15.34 14.15 14.27
N PHE A 159 -14.85 14.20 13.02
CA PHE A 159 -13.43 14.32 12.71
C PHE A 159 -12.73 15.50 13.43
N PRO A 160 -13.24 16.75 13.41
CA PRO A 160 -12.61 17.87 14.14
C PRO A 160 -12.65 17.76 15.67
N LEU A 161 -13.51 16.90 16.23
CA LEU A 161 -13.68 16.73 17.68
C LEU A 161 -12.89 15.53 18.23
N THR A 162 -12.11 14.86 17.38
CA THR A 162 -11.42 13.63 17.73
C THR A 162 -9.93 13.86 17.82
N ASP A 163 -9.38 13.65 19.02
CA ASP A 163 -7.92 13.73 19.26
C ASP A 163 -7.24 12.35 19.25
N CYS A 164 -8.02 11.27 19.29
CA CYS A 164 -7.50 9.91 19.28
C CYS A 164 -7.22 9.42 17.85
N LEU A 165 -5.98 9.01 17.59
CA LEU A 165 -5.51 8.59 16.27
C LEU A 165 -6.29 7.38 15.72
N SER A 166 -6.56 6.35 16.52
CA SER A 166 -7.32 5.17 16.10
C SER A 166 -8.75 5.53 15.67
N MET A 167 -9.34 6.50 16.34
CA MET A 167 -10.66 7.02 16.04
C MET A 167 -10.63 7.91 14.79
N GLN A 168 -9.61 8.76 14.61
CA GLN A 168 -9.39 9.51 13.35
C GLN A 168 -9.27 8.56 12.15
N ILE A 169 -8.53 7.47 12.28
CA ILE A 169 -8.39 6.45 11.23
C ILE A 169 -9.70 5.73 10.95
N SER A 170 -10.47 5.41 12.00
CA SER A 170 -11.78 4.79 11.83
C SER A 170 -12.74 5.72 11.09
N VAL A 171 -12.75 7.02 11.44
CA VAL A 171 -13.52 8.05 10.74
C VAL A 171 -13.07 8.21 9.29
N LEU A 172 -11.75 8.22 9.03
CA LEU A 172 -11.21 8.24 7.67
C LEU A 172 -11.61 6.99 6.89
N SER A 173 -11.55 5.82 7.50
CA SER A 173 -11.94 4.54 6.86
C SER A 173 -13.40 4.56 6.44
N VAL A 174 -14.31 5.08 7.28
CA VAL A 174 -15.71 5.31 6.89
C VAL A 174 -15.81 6.34 5.77
N ALA A 175 -15.04 7.43 5.87
CA ALA A 175 -15.07 8.51 4.90
C ALA A 175 -14.52 8.12 3.53
N SER A 176 -13.57 7.17 3.42
CA SER A 176 -13.07 6.66 2.12
C SER A 176 -14.14 5.94 1.32
N LEU A 177 -15.23 5.55 1.99
CA LEU A 177 -16.34 4.82 1.39
C LEU A 177 -17.47 5.76 0.93
N LEU A 178 -17.28 7.09 1.06
CA LEU A 178 -18.17 8.14 0.56
C LEU A 178 -17.71 8.65 -0.82
N PRO A 179 -18.62 9.21 -1.65
CA PRO A 179 -18.24 9.80 -2.94
C PRO A 179 -17.20 10.91 -2.80
N SER A 180 -16.18 10.90 -3.67
CA SER A 180 -14.99 11.77 -3.59
C SER A 180 -15.28 13.28 -3.52
N ARG A 181 -16.39 13.73 -4.13
CA ARG A 181 -16.83 15.14 -4.15
C ARG A 181 -17.26 15.65 -2.77
N GLU A 182 -17.60 14.76 -1.85
CA GLU A 182 -18.31 15.10 -0.61
C GLU A 182 -17.39 15.23 0.61
N VAL A 183 -16.09 14.96 0.44
CA VAL A 183 -15.14 14.76 1.55
C VAL A 183 -13.82 15.54 1.40
N GLY A 184 -13.79 16.57 0.54
CA GLY A 184 -12.57 17.32 0.22
C GLY A 184 -11.82 17.89 1.43
N ASN A 185 -12.54 18.31 2.48
CA ASN A 185 -11.94 18.80 3.72
C ASN A 185 -11.24 17.70 4.54
N LEU A 186 -11.74 16.46 4.52
CA LEU A 186 -11.07 15.34 5.20
C LEU A 186 -9.82 14.88 4.43
N ALA A 187 -9.85 14.96 3.09
CA ALA A 187 -8.66 14.69 2.27
C ALA A 187 -7.49 15.60 2.60
N MET A 188 -7.72 16.91 2.74
CA MET A 188 -6.67 17.86 3.11
C MET A 188 -6.11 17.59 4.52
N ARG A 189 -6.98 17.25 5.48
CA ARG A 189 -6.54 16.92 6.85
C ARG A 189 -5.81 15.58 6.92
N CYS A 190 -6.26 14.57 6.18
CA CYS A 190 -5.56 13.30 6.05
C CYS A 190 -4.19 13.47 5.40
N LEU A 191 -4.07 14.34 4.38
CA LEU A 191 -2.78 14.69 3.80
C LEU A 191 -1.85 15.37 4.83
N ALA A 192 -2.38 16.25 5.69
CA ALA A 192 -1.62 16.87 6.76
C ALA A 192 -1.15 15.84 7.82
N MET A 193 -2.01 14.89 8.21
CA MET A 193 -1.63 13.80 9.12
C MET A 193 -0.56 12.90 8.50
N LEU A 194 -0.73 12.53 7.23
CA LEU A 194 0.27 11.76 6.49
C LEU A 194 1.61 12.49 6.47
N ARG A 195 1.63 13.80 6.20
CA ARG A 195 2.85 14.60 6.30
C ARG A 195 3.46 14.52 7.69
N GLY A 196 2.66 14.66 8.75
CA GLY A 196 3.12 14.51 10.13
C GLY A 196 3.81 13.17 10.41
N PHE A 197 3.27 12.07 9.89
CA PHE A 197 3.91 10.74 10.01
C PHE A 197 5.20 10.60 9.20
N LEU A 198 5.35 11.41 8.15
CA LEU A 198 6.53 11.37 7.27
C LEU A 198 7.59 12.39 7.70
N THR A 199 7.27 13.40 8.51
CA THR A 199 8.22 14.38 9.05
C THR A 199 8.83 13.86 10.35
N VAL A 200 9.67 12.82 10.23
CA VAL A 200 10.48 12.29 11.33
C VAL A 200 11.95 12.57 11.03
N PRO A 201 12.73 13.13 11.98
CA PRO A 201 14.16 13.39 11.76
C PRO A 201 14.89 12.10 11.40
N GLU A 202 15.80 12.17 10.43
CA GLU A 202 16.62 11.04 10.00
C GLU A 202 17.35 10.45 11.21
N ALA A 203 17.11 9.18 11.50
CA ALA A 203 17.67 8.45 12.61
C ALA A 203 18.54 7.30 12.08
N ASP A 204 19.54 6.87 12.86
CA ASP A 204 20.43 5.78 12.51
C ASP A 204 19.74 4.40 12.46
N THR A 205 18.46 4.33 12.81
CA THR A 205 17.66 3.09 12.80
C THR A 205 16.73 3.04 11.58
N PRO A 206 16.56 1.86 10.97
CA PRO A 206 15.65 1.71 9.83
C PRO A 206 14.22 2.03 10.27
N MET A 207 13.65 3.06 9.67
CA MET A 207 12.28 3.47 9.93
C MET A 207 11.29 2.56 9.21
N ILE A 208 10.14 2.30 9.81
CA ILE A 208 9.07 1.50 9.21
C ILE A 208 7.83 2.37 9.06
N LEU A 209 7.23 2.34 7.87
CA LEU A 209 5.96 3.02 7.60
C LEU A 209 4.85 2.47 8.51
N SER A 210 4.33 3.34 9.38
CA SER A 210 3.30 2.99 10.37
C SER A 210 1.99 2.55 9.71
N MET A 211 1.18 1.80 10.44
CA MET A 211 -0.12 1.33 9.95
C MET A 211 -1.08 2.50 9.70
N GLU A 212 -0.94 3.57 10.49
CA GLU A 212 -1.68 4.81 10.42
C GLU A 212 -1.33 5.60 9.16
N ALA A 213 -0.05 5.66 8.81
CA ALA A 213 0.40 6.26 7.55
C ALA A 213 -0.12 5.47 6.35
N LYS A 214 -0.07 4.12 6.39
CA LYS A 214 -0.66 3.26 5.35
C LYS A 214 -2.16 3.50 5.20
N ALA A 215 -2.90 3.60 6.30
CA ALA A 215 -4.33 3.92 6.27
C ALA A 215 -4.60 5.30 5.63
N CYS A 216 -3.78 6.31 5.92
CA CYS A 216 -3.89 7.62 5.28
C CYS A 216 -3.65 7.54 3.77
N VAL A 217 -2.64 6.79 3.32
CA VAL A 217 -2.35 6.58 1.90
C VAL A 217 -3.54 5.90 1.21
N LEU A 218 -4.09 4.83 1.79
CA LEU A 218 -5.27 4.12 1.27
C LEU A 218 -6.47 5.07 1.12
N PHE A 219 -6.72 5.89 2.14
CA PHE A 219 -7.79 6.88 2.12
C PHE A 219 -7.60 7.90 0.99
N LEU A 220 -6.42 8.50 0.88
CA LEU A 220 -6.12 9.49 -0.16
C LEU A 220 -6.22 8.89 -1.56
N CYS A 221 -5.82 7.64 -1.75
CA CYS A 221 -6.00 6.92 -3.02
C CYS A 221 -7.47 6.72 -3.37
N SER A 222 -8.28 6.29 -2.41
CA SER A 222 -9.73 6.12 -2.58
C SER A 222 -10.44 7.44 -2.92
N MET A 223 -9.89 8.55 -2.46
CA MET A 223 -10.39 9.90 -2.71
C MET A 223 -9.89 10.53 -4.02
N HIS A 224 -9.18 9.80 -4.89
CA HIS A 224 -8.53 10.31 -6.09
C HIS A 224 -7.52 11.44 -5.82
N ARG A 225 -6.86 11.40 -4.66
CA ARG A 225 -5.81 12.36 -4.25
C ARG A 225 -4.41 11.72 -4.29
N THR A 226 -4.25 10.61 -5.01
CA THR A 226 -2.95 9.92 -5.14
C THR A 226 -1.88 10.82 -5.76
N ALA A 227 -2.27 11.78 -6.60
CA ALA A 227 -1.34 12.78 -7.16
C ALA A 227 -0.59 13.55 -6.06
N ASP A 228 -1.25 13.91 -4.97
CA ASP A 228 -0.61 14.63 -3.86
C ASP A 228 0.35 13.72 -3.08
N VAL A 229 -0.01 12.45 -2.92
CA VAL A 229 0.85 11.44 -2.30
C VAL A 229 2.13 11.24 -3.13
N LEU A 230 1.97 11.05 -4.45
CA LEU A 230 3.10 10.91 -5.38
C LEU A 230 3.94 12.19 -5.49
N TRP A 231 3.32 13.37 -5.36
CA TRP A 231 4.05 14.63 -5.31
C TRP A 231 4.96 14.71 -4.09
N MET A 232 4.51 14.28 -2.90
CA MET A 232 5.37 14.23 -1.71
C MET A 232 6.55 13.27 -1.89
N VAL A 233 6.31 12.11 -2.51
CA VAL A 233 7.40 11.18 -2.88
C VAL A 233 8.38 11.86 -3.83
N THR A 234 7.87 12.50 -4.89
CA THR A 234 8.70 13.15 -5.91
C THR A 234 9.54 14.29 -5.32
N ASP A 235 8.96 15.12 -4.44
CA ASP A 235 9.66 16.21 -3.77
C ASP A 235 10.75 15.70 -2.83
N SER A 236 10.48 14.67 -2.03
CA SER A 236 11.48 14.07 -1.13
C SER A 236 12.60 13.37 -1.90
N VAL A 237 12.28 12.59 -2.93
CA VAL A 237 13.29 11.94 -3.78
C VAL A 237 14.14 12.96 -4.53
N GLY A 238 13.54 14.07 -4.97
CA GLY A 238 14.25 15.18 -5.60
C GLY A 238 15.37 15.78 -4.71
N LYS A 239 15.23 15.69 -3.38
CA LYS A 239 16.24 16.21 -2.43
C LYS A 239 17.50 15.35 -2.36
N LEU A 240 17.41 14.04 -2.66
CA LEU A 240 18.59 13.17 -2.77
C LEU A 240 19.57 13.67 -3.83
N LYS A 241 19.07 14.39 -4.85
CA LYS A 241 19.87 15.03 -5.88
C LYS A 241 20.52 16.33 -5.38
N SER A 242 19.76 17.19 -4.70
CA SER A 242 20.24 18.51 -4.24
C SER A 242 21.25 18.45 -3.10
N GLN A 243 21.29 17.37 -2.31
CA GLN A 243 22.33 17.17 -1.30
C GLN A 243 23.73 16.96 -1.91
N ARG A 244 23.83 16.67 -3.21
CA ARG A 244 25.12 16.38 -3.90
C ARG A 244 25.62 17.48 -4.82
N THR A 245 24.73 18.35 -5.26
CA THR A 245 25.11 19.55 -6.01
C THR A 245 24.52 20.73 -5.24
N PRO A 246 25.35 21.60 -4.62
CA PRO A 246 24.85 22.88 -4.15
C PRO A 246 24.52 23.70 -5.39
N LEU A 247 23.33 23.46 -5.95
CA LEU A 247 22.78 24.31 -6.97
C LEU A 247 22.51 25.64 -6.29
N LYS A 248 23.30 26.66 -6.62
CA LYS A 248 22.92 28.06 -6.45
C LYS A 248 21.70 28.31 -7.35
N VAL A 249 20.54 27.79 -6.99
CA VAL A 249 19.28 28.17 -7.63
C VAL A 249 18.93 29.55 -7.09
N HIS A 250 19.42 30.59 -7.75
CA HIS A 250 18.85 31.93 -7.66
C HIS A 250 17.51 31.94 -8.41
N GLY A 251 16.53 31.27 -7.83
CA GLY A 251 15.14 31.34 -8.25
C GLY A 251 14.33 31.49 -6.99
N VAL A 252 13.65 32.62 -6.85
CA VAL A 252 12.71 32.86 -5.75
C VAL A 252 11.58 31.83 -5.85
N ARG A 253 11.75 30.69 -5.18
CA ARG A 253 10.62 29.86 -4.78
C ARG A 253 10.01 30.57 -3.59
N PHE A 254 8.75 30.98 -3.73
CA PHE A 254 7.90 31.25 -2.59
C PHE A 254 7.72 29.93 -1.82
N CYS A 255 8.71 29.57 -1.02
CA CYS A 255 8.55 28.58 0.03
C CYS A 255 7.77 29.27 1.12
N VAL A 256 6.48 28.95 1.25
CA VAL A 256 5.77 29.22 2.49
C VAL A 256 6.61 28.57 3.61
N ALA A 257 7.12 29.41 4.50
CA ALA A 257 7.93 28.98 5.64
C ALA A 257 7.16 27.92 6.43
N ASP A 258 7.89 26.92 6.95
CA ASP A 258 7.42 25.81 7.80
C ASP A 258 6.74 24.61 7.11
N GLN A 259 7.28 24.10 6.01
CA GLN A 259 7.12 22.67 5.69
C GLN A 259 8.41 21.91 5.99
N GLN A 260 8.47 21.29 7.18
CA GLN A 260 9.46 20.25 7.46
C GLN A 260 9.43 19.24 6.32
N SER A 261 10.60 18.94 5.75
CA SER A 261 10.71 18.00 4.64
C SER A 261 10.33 16.60 5.11
N CYS A 262 9.48 15.91 4.34
CA CYS A 262 9.19 14.51 4.57
C CYS A 262 10.48 13.67 4.44
N ASN A 263 10.65 12.73 5.37
CA ASN A 263 11.73 11.77 5.40
C ASN A 263 11.73 10.92 4.13
N THR A 264 12.86 10.88 3.43
CA THR A 264 12.95 10.25 2.12
C THR A 264 12.73 8.73 2.19
N GLU A 265 13.25 8.05 3.22
CA GLU A 265 13.07 6.60 3.38
C GLU A 265 11.59 6.24 3.56
N LEU A 266 10.87 6.97 4.42
CA LEU A 266 9.44 6.75 4.64
C LEU A 266 8.62 7.04 3.37
N THR A 267 8.95 8.09 2.61
CA THR A 267 8.26 8.37 1.34
C THR A 267 8.51 7.31 0.26
N LEU A 268 9.71 6.73 0.20
CA LEU A 268 9.99 5.60 -0.68
C LEU A 268 9.19 4.34 -0.25
N GLN A 269 9.00 4.12 1.04
CA GLN A 269 8.11 3.04 1.53
C GLN A 269 6.64 3.29 1.17
N VAL A 270 6.18 4.54 1.15
CA VAL A 270 4.85 4.89 0.62
C VAL A 270 4.73 4.52 -0.86
N LEU A 271 5.74 4.85 -1.68
CA LEU A 271 5.76 4.45 -3.08
C LEU A 271 5.74 2.93 -3.23
N ARG A 272 6.56 2.20 -2.47
CA ARG A 272 6.55 0.73 -2.46
C ARG A 272 5.16 0.18 -2.14
N PHE A 273 4.50 0.70 -1.10
CA PHE A 273 3.16 0.28 -0.71
C PHE A 273 2.13 0.48 -1.82
N LEU A 274 2.19 1.60 -2.55
CA LEU A 274 1.34 1.86 -3.70
C LEU A 274 1.59 0.88 -4.87
N LEU A 275 2.85 0.50 -5.08
CA LEU A 275 3.28 -0.33 -6.20
C LEU A 275 3.27 -1.82 -5.93
N GLU A 276 3.18 -2.30 -4.69
CA GLU A 276 3.13 -3.74 -4.38
C GLU A 276 1.68 -4.26 -4.21
N SER A 277 0.74 -3.41 -3.80
CA SER A 277 -0.66 -3.79 -3.66
C SER A 277 -1.42 -3.72 -5.00
N PRO A 278 -1.94 -4.85 -5.55
CA PRO A 278 -2.65 -4.84 -6.84
C PRO A 278 -3.84 -3.90 -6.88
N GLN A 279 -4.56 -3.76 -5.76
CA GLN A 279 -5.71 -2.86 -5.66
C GLN A 279 -5.29 -1.40 -5.79
N LEU A 280 -4.19 -1.00 -5.15
CA LEU A 280 -3.68 0.37 -5.21
C LEU A 280 -3.08 0.67 -6.58
N GLN A 281 -2.28 -0.25 -7.14
CA GLN A 281 -1.76 -0.13 -8.50
C GLN A 281 -2.90 0.22 -9.49
N MET A 282 -4.00 -0.53 -9.44
CA MET A 282 -5.16 -0.29 -10.30
C MET A 282 -5.80 1.09 -10.07
N MET A 283 -5.89 1.56 -8.82
CA MET A 283 -6.40 2.90 -8.53
C MET A 283 -5.48 4.00 -9.08
N VAL A 284 -4.16 3.86 -8.91
CA VAL A 284 -3.20 4.87 -9.36
C VAL A 284 -3.13 4.91 -10.90
N LEU A 285 -3.07 3.76 -11.56
CA LEU A 285 -2.99 3.66 -13.02
C LEU A 285 -4.24 4.23 -13.73
N ARG A 286 -5.43 4.11 -13.12
CA ARG A 286 -6.68 4.61 -13.74
C ARG A 286 -6.82 6.13 -13.72
N GLY A 287 -6.23 6.82 -12.75
CA GLY A 287 -6.50 8.24 -12.51
C GLY A 287 -5.28 9.16 -12.45
N HIS A 288 -4.07 8.61 -12.33
CA HIS A 288 -2.89 9.38 -11.94
C HIS A 288 -1.63 9.01 -12.74
N ILE A 289 -1.81 8.72 -14.03
CA ILE A 289 -0.70 8.39 -14.95
C ILE A 289 0.35 9.51 -15.01
N VAL A 290 -0.06 10.78 -15.10
CA VAL A 290 0.87 11.92 -15.17
C VAL A 290 1.77 12.00 -13.92
N PRO A 291 1.24 12.05 -12.67
CA PRO A 291 2.07 11.97 -11.47
C PRO A 291 3.00 10.76 -11.39
N LEU A 292 2.58 9.59 -11.88
CA LEU A 292 3.42 8.40 -11.92
C LEU A 292 4.62 8.58 -12.86
N PHE A 293 4.40 9.12 -14.06
CA PHE A 293 5.51 9.40 -14.98
C PHE A 293 6.45 10.49 -14.46
N ASN A 294 5.94 11.49 -13.72
CA ASN A 294 6.80 12.46 -13.03
C ASN A 294 7.68 11.79 -11.99
N THR A 295 7.09 10.93 -11.14
CA THR A 295 7.82 10.15 -10.13
C THR A 295 8.87 9.25 -10.80
N TRP A 296 8.50 8.57 -11.89
CA TRP A 296 9.39 7.73 -12.68
C TRP A 296 10.58 8.52 -13.24
N SER A 297 10.35 9.72 -13.77
CA SER A 297 11.39 10.59 -14.32
C SER A 297 12.36 11.08 -13.24
N THR A 298 11.85 11.39 -12.04
CA THR A 298 12.68 11.74 -10.90
C THR A 298 13.53 10.55 -10.43
N LEU A 299 12.95 9.35 -10.34
CA LEU A 299 13.69 8.13 -10.01
C LEU A 299 14.75 7.78 -11.07
N LEU A 300 14.45 7.96 -12.35
CA LEU A 300 15.42 7.79 -13.44
C LEU A 300 16.64 8.71 -13.25
N SER A 301 16.43 9.96 -12.84
CA SER A 301 17.55 10.86 -12.55
C SER A 301 18.43 10.42 -11.37
N ILE A 302 17.85 9.69 -10.39
CA ILE A 302 18.60 9.07 -9.30
C ILE A 302 19.36 7.85 -9.81
N VAL A 303 18.76 7.05 -10.69
CA VAL A 303 19.42 5.94 -11.40
C VAL A 303 20.66 6.44 -12.13
N ASP A 304 20.54 7.48 -12.96
CA ASP A 304 21.68 8.06 -13.68
C ASP A 304 22.78 8.54 -12.71
N SER A 305 22.39 9.09 -11.57
CA SER A 305 23.32 9.53 -10.52
C SER A 305 24.05 8.34 -9.88
N VAL A 306 23.34 7.26 -9.56
CA VAL A 306 23.92 6.02 -9.01
C VAL A 306 24.87 5.38 -10.02
N GLN A 307 24.48 5.30 -11.29
CA GLN A 307 25.31 4.80 -12.37
C GLN A 307 26.61 5.61 -12.49
N GLY A 308 26.50 6.95 -12.54
CA GLY A 308 27.66 7.84 -12.58
C GLY A 308 28.61 7.62 -11.39
N LEU A 309 28.08 7.46 -10.19
CA LEU A 309 28.89 7.19 -8.99
C LEU A 309 29.63 5.85 -9.06
N LEU A 310 28.94 4.78 -9.49
CA LEU A 310 29.54 3.45 -9.63
C LEU A 310 30.65 3.45 -10.69
N CYS A 311 30.53 4.36 -11.68
CA CYS A 311 31.51 4.57 -12.74
C CYS A 311 32.64 5.56 -12.38
N CYS A 312 32.58 6.31 -11.28
CA CYS A 312 33.70 7.14 -10.85
C CYS A 312 34.70 6.32 -9.99
N SER A 313 36.00 6.41 -10.31
CA SER A 313 37.08 5.68 -9.64
C SER A 313 37.61 6.35 -8.38
N ASN A 314 37.29 7.63 -8.14
CA ASN A 314 38.11 8.51 -7.30
C ASN A 314 37.42 9.12 -6.07
N SER A 315 36.38 8.53 -5.50
CA SER A 315 35.85 9.08 -4.25
C SER A 315 35.30 8.02 -3.31
N ARG A 316 35.50 8.30 -2.01
CA ARG A 316 34.82 7.73 -0.85
C ARG A 316 33.31 7.99 -0.96
N LEU A 317 32.67 7.42 -1.97
CA LEU A 317 31.26 7.66 -2.26
C LEU A 317 30.42 6.71 -1.43
N LEU A 318 29.81 7.25 -0.37
CA LEU A 318 28.67 6.60 0.26
C LEU A 318 27.48 6.70 -0.70
N ILE A 319 27.25 5.63 -1.45
CA ILE A 319 25.92 5.38 -2.00
C ILE A 319 25.02 5.18 -0.79
N GLN A 320 24.13 6.13 -0.55
CA GLN A 320 23.19 6.03 0.57
C GLN A 320 22.22 4.88 0.30
N VAL A 321 21.84 4.16 1.35
CA VAL A 321 20.86 3.06 1.27
C VAL A 321 19.55 3.54 0.63
N THR A 322 19.12 4.76 0.93
CA THR A 322 17.94 5.41 0.33
C THR A 322 18.01 5.53 -1.19
N MET A 323 19.19 5.76 -1.77
CA MET A 323 19.38 5.79 -3.23
C MET A 323 19.24 4.41 -3.85
N MET A 324 19.70 3.37 -3.15
CA MET A 324 19.50 1.98 -3.58
C MET A 324 18.03 1.57 -3.50
N THR A 325 17.31 2.02 -2.47
CA THR A 325 15.84 1.86 -2.39
C THR A 325 15.13 2.57 -3.56
N ALA A 326 15.54 3.79 -3.90
CA ALA A 326 15.01 4.52 -5.05
C ALA A 326 15.32 3.80 -6.39
N TYR A 327 16.52 3.23 -6.52
CA TYR A 327 16.93 2.44 -7.69
C TYR A 327 16.09 1.17 -7.85
N ASP A 328 15.80 0.44 -6.78
CA ASP A 328 14.88 -0.72 -6.80
C ASP A 328 13.46 -0.30 -7.22
N LEU A 329 12.96 0.81 -6.66
CA LEU A 329 11.62 1.32 -6.96
C LEU A 329 11.47 1.86 -8.39
N PHE A 330 12.57 2.35 -9.00
CA PHE A 330 12.58 2.69 -10.42
C PHE A 330 12.20 1.48 -11.29
N PHE A 331 12.78 0.31 -11.02
CA PHE A 331 12.48 -0.89 -11.78
C PHE A 331 11.05 -1.37 -11.54
N LEU A 332 10.58 -1.36 -10.29
CA LEU A 332 9.20 -1.74 -9.97
C LEU A 332 8.19 -0.80 -10.66
N LEU A 333 8.43 0.51 -10.63
CA LEU A 333 7.56 1.47 -11.31
C LEU A 333 7.61 1.32 -12.83
N THR A 334 8.79 1.06 -13.41
CA THR A 334 8.95 0.77 -14.84
C THR A 334 8.14 -0.46 -15.24
N TYR A 335 8.15 -1.51 -14.42
CA TYR A 335 7.32 -2.71 -14.61
C TYR A 335 5.83 -2.37 -14.58
N VAL A 336 5.36 -1.63 -13.56
CA VAL A 336 3.94 -1.26 -13.38
C VAL A 336 3.43 -0.35 -14.51
N LEU A 337 4.28 0.52 -15.05
CA LEU A 337 3.93 1.42 -16.15
C LEU A 337 3.89 0.71 -17.52
N HIS A 338 4.29 -0.56 -17.62
CA HIS A 338 4.26 -1.28 -18.88
C HIS A 338 2.87 -1.22 -19.53
N GLY A 339 2.84 -0.80 -20.79
CA GLY A 339 1.63 -0.75 -21.59
C GLY A 339 0.73 0.45 -21.34
N GLN A 340 1.06 1.33 -20.40
CA GLN A 340 0.37 2.61 -20.21
C GLN A 340 0.76 3.59 -21.32
N LYS A 341 -0.15 4.51 -21.67
CA LYS A 341 0.17 5.59 -22.61
C LYS A 341 0.97 6.66 -21.89
N HIS A 342 2.12 7.03 -22.46
CA HIS A 342 2.91 8.14 -21.95
C HIS A 342 2.10 9.45 -22.13
N PRO A 343 1.99 10.30 -21.09
CA PRO A 343 1.08 11.44 -21.10
C PRO A 343 1.44 12.49 -22.17
N VAL A 344 2.72 12.66 -22.47
CA VAL A 344 3.21 13.62 -23.48
C VAL A 344 3.17 13.02 -24.89
N THR A 345 3.90 11.92 -25.13
CA THR A 345 4.03 11.33 -26.48
C THR A 345 2.81 10.52 -26.92
N GLN A 346 1.91 10.14 -26.00
CA GLN A 346 0.76 9.25 -26.24
C GLN A 346 1.14 7.83 -26.71
N GLU A 347 2.42 7.53 -26.81
CA GLU A 347 2.95 6.22 -27.16
C GLU A 347 2.79 5.24 -26.00
N LYS A 348 2.65 3.96 -26.34
CA LYS A 348 2.58 2.89 -25.35
C LYS A 348 3.97 2.70 -24.73
N PHE A 349 4.07 2.83 -23.42
CA PHE A 349 5.33 2.65 -22.70
C PHE A 349 5.75 1.18 -22.71
N VAL A 350 6.97 0.92 -23.20
CA VAL A 350 7.52 -0.43 -23.36
C VAL A 350 8.63 -0.65 -22.32
N ALA A 351 8.26 -1.25 -21.19
CA ALA A 351 9.20 -1.49 -20.09
C ALA A 351 10.43 -2.35 -20.46
N THR A 352 10.30 -3.30 -21.39
CA THR A 352 11.42 -4.16 -21.83
C THR A 352 12.58 -3.35 -22.38
N LEU A 353 12.32 -2.27 -23.11
CA LEU A 353 13.38 -1.39 -23.65
C LEU A 353 14.19 -0.73 -22.54
N THR A 354 13.54 -0.30 -21.46
CA THR A 354 14.22 0.28 -20.30
C THR A 354 15.05 -0.78 -19.58
N PHE A 355 14.54 -1.99 -19.41
CA PHE A 355 15.29 -3.09 -18.80
C PHE A 355 16.48 -3.55 -19.67
N GLU A 356 16.35 -3.53 -21.00
CA GLU A 356 17.44 -3.85 -21.94
C GLU A 356 18.53 -2.78 -21.89
N ARG A 357 18.19 -1.49 -21.83
CA ARG A 357 19.18 -0.41 -21.63
C ARG A 357 19.94 -0.57 -20.33
N GLN A 358 19.25 -0.94 -19.25
CA GLN A 358 19.88 -1.18 -17.96
C GLN A 358 20.76 -2.43 -17.98
N MET A 359 20.35 -3.49 -18.68
CA MET A 359 21.19 -4.67 -18.93
C MET A 359 22.48 -4.30 -19.64
N ALA A 360 22.38 -3.58 -20.76
CA ALA A 360 23.51 -3.17 -21.58
C ALA A 360 24.48 -2.31 -20.79
N TRP A 361 23.99 -1.33 -20.03
CA TRP A 361 24.82 -0.54 -19.13
C TRP A 361 25.53 -1.40 -18.07
N ILE A 362 24.84 -2.38 -17.46
CA ILE A 362 25.50 -3.28 -16.50
C ILE A 362 26.60 -4.09 -17.20
N GLU A 363 26.33 -4.66 -18.37
CA GLU A 363 27.29 -5.44 -19.17
C GLU A 363 28.52 -4.63 -19.57
N GLU A 364 28.31 -3.43 -20.11
CA GLU A 364 29.37 -2.60 -20.71
C GLU A 364 30.18 -1.84 -19.66
N ASP A 365 29.54 -1.31 -18.62
CA ASP A 365 30.19 -0.41 -17.67
C ASP A 365 30.41 -1.04 -16.30
N LEU A 366 29.44 -1.81 -15.79
CA LEU A 366 29.47 -2.25 -14.39
C LEU A 366 30.26 -3.56 -14.19
N LEU A 367 30.03 -4.57 -15.03
CA LEU A 367 30.71 -5.87 -14.93
C LEU A 367 32.25 -5.78 -15.04
N PRO A 368 32.83 -5.05 -16.02
CA PRO A 368 34.29 -4.95 -16.15
C PRO A 368 34.95 -4.30 -14.91
N ARG A 369 34.22 -3.39 -14.26
CA ARG A 369 34.67 -2.73 -13.02
C ARG A 369 34.56 -3.62 -11.81
N LEU A 370 33.59 -4.52 -11.78
CA LEU A 370 33.46 -5.48 -10.68
C LEU A 370 34.64 -6.44 -10.64
N GLN A 371 35.12 -6.88 -11.81
CA GLN A 371 36.27 -7.78 -11.94
C GLN A 371 37.60 -7.12 -11.52
N SER A 372 37.72 -5.80 -11.66
CA SER A 372 38.94 -5.04 -11.34
C SER A 372 38.98 -4.47 -9.91
N ARG A 373 37.85 -4.48 -9.18
CA ARG A 373 37.77 -3.98 -7.79
C ARG A 373 37.86 -5.13 -6.79
N THR A 374 38.41 -4.87 -5.60
CA THR A 374 38.44 -5.82 -4.47
C THR A 374 37.88 -5.16 -3.19
N GLY A 375 37.31 -5.95 -2.28
CA GLY A 375 36.84 -5.50 -0.97
C GLY A 375 35.50 -4.73 -0.94
N ILE A 376 35.34 -3.84 0.06
CA ILE A 376 34.09 -3.16 0.46
C ILE A 376 33.46 -2.33 -0.69
N ASN A 377 34.28 -1.85 -1.62
CA ASN A 377 33.83 -1.04 -2.76
C ASN A 377 33.07 -1.85 -3.85
N ARG A 378 32.90 -3.17 -3.66
CA ARG A 378 32.14 -4.06 -4.56
C ARG A 378 30.68 -4.25 -4.14
N GLU A 379 30.34 -4.04 -2.87
CA GLU A 379 28.99 -4.34 -2.36
C GLU A 379 27.89 -3.53 -3.07
N PRO A 380 28.03 -2.21 -3.33
CA PRO A 380 27.01 -1.46 -4.05
C PRO A 380 26.80 -1.95 -5.49
N HIS A 381 27.88 -2.34 -6.18
CA HIS A 381 27.81 -2.94 -7.51
C HIS A 381 27.04 -4.26 -7.49
N LEU A 382 27.38 -5.15 -6.55
CA LEU A 382 26.68 -6.43 -6.37
C LEU A 382 25.19 -6.22 -6.05
N GLN A 383 24.87 -5.22 -5.22
CA GLN A 383 23.49 -4.91 -4.87
C GLN A 383 22.68 -4.44 -6.09
N VAL A 384 23.25 -3.61 -6.97
CA VAL A 384 22.63 -3.24 -8.26
C VAL A 384 22.35 -4.47 -9.12
N LEU A 385 23.32 -5.38 -9.27
CA LEU A 385 23.12 -6.63 -10.03
C LEU A 385 21.98 -7.46 -9.43
N LYS A 386 21.97 -7.67 -8.11
CA LYS A 386 20.92 -8.43 -7.41
C LYS A 386 19.53 -7.83 -7.66
N MET A 387 19.41 -6.51 -7.56
CA MET A 387 18.14 -5.79 -7.82
C MET A 387 17.67 -6.00 -9.25
N TYR A 388 18.57 -5.83 -10.23
CA TYR A 388 18.27 -6.03 -11.64
C TYR A 388 17.82 -7.48 -11.92
N LEU A 389 18.60 -8.48 -11.48
CA LEU A 389 18.29 -9.90 -11.68
C LEU A 389 16.93 -10.27 -11.06
N LYS A 390 16.62 -9.74 -9.88
CA LYS A 390 15.33 -9.95 -9.21
C LYS A 390 14.16 -9.46 -10.06
N VAL A 391 14.23 -8.23 -10.59
CA VAL A 391 13.14 -7.65 -11.37
C VAL A 391 13.05 -8.28 -12.76
N ALA A 392 14.17 -8.48 -13.45
CA ALA A 392 14.20 -9.13 -14.76
C ALA A 392 13.65 -10.57 -14.70
N ARG A 393 13.91 -11.30 -13.61
CA ARG A 393 13.26 -12.59 -13.33
C ARG A 393 11.73 -12.45 -13.26
N SER A 394 11.21 -11.42 -12.59
CA SER A 394 9.76 -11.17 -12.53
C SER A 394 9.18 -10.82 -13.90
N VAL A 395 9.93 -10.16 -14.79
CA VAL A 395 9.52 -9.89 -16.18
C VAL A 395 9.26 -11.19 -16.95
N LEU A 396 10.05 -12.24 -16.73
CA LEU A 396 9.84 -13.55 -17.38
C LEU A 396 8.49 -14.20 -17.04
N MET A 397 7.86 -13.82 -15.93
CA MET A 397 6.56 -14.34 -15.49
C MET A 397 5.38 -13.59 -16.14
N THR A 398 5.65 -12.54 -16.92
CA THR A 398 4.61 -11.70 -17.52
C THR A 398 4.13 -12.25 -18.85
N THR A 399 2.97 -11.80 -19.33
CA THR A 399 2.47 -12.15 -20.66
C THR A 399 3.07 -11.33 -21.79
N TRP A 400 3.80 -10.25 -21.45
CA TRP A 400 4.34 -9.29 -22.42
C TRP A 400 5.84 -9.44 -22.67
N VAL A 401 6.51 -10.39 -22.02
CA VAL A 401 7.90 -10.71 -22.31
C VAL A 401 8.07 -11.25 -23.72
N THR A 402 9.15 -10.83 -24.40
CA THR A 402 9.49 -11.28 -25.74
C THR A 402 10.56 -12.36 -25.70
N PHE A 403 10.60 -13.19 -26.75
CA PHE A 403 11.71 -14.14 -26.95
C PHE A 403 13.08 -13.43 -26.88
N GLN A 404 13.19 -12.27 -27.53
CA GLN A 404 14.44 -11.52 -27.59
C GLN A 404 14.92 -11.07 -26.22
N PHE A 405 14.01 -10.51 -25.40
CA PHE A 405 14.33 -10.13 -24.03
C PHE A 405 14.79 -11.34 -23.22
N ALA A 406 14.04 -12.45 -23.25
CA ALA A 406 14.37 -13.65 -22.48
C ALA A 406 15.73 -14.25 -22.90
N ALA A 407 16.00 -14.33 -24.21
CA ALA A 407 17.27 -14.84 -24.72
C ALA A 407 18.46 -13.94 -24.33
N ASN A 408 18.31 -12.62 -24.43
CA ASN A 408 19.34 -11.68 -24.04
C ASN A 408 19.58 -11.73 -22.52
N PHE A 409 18.52 -11.76 -21.72
CA PHE A 409 18.63 -11.87 -20.27
C PHE A 409 19.33 -13.16 -19.84
N LEU A 410 19.08 -14.30 -20.48
CA LEU A 410 19.77 -15.55 -20.13
C LEU A 410 21.26 -15.53 -20.51
N LYS A 411 21.63 -14.85 -21.61
CA LYS A 411 23.04 -14.61 -21.94
C LYS A 411 23.70 -13.71 -20.89
N PHE A 412 23.00 -12.65 -20.47
CA PHE A 412 23.44 -11.79 -19.38
C PHE A 412 23.64 -12.54 -18.06
N VAL A 413 22.75 -13.47 -17.72
CA VAL A 413 22.87 -14.31 -16.52
C VAL A 413 24.13 -15.19 -16.57
N LEU A 414 24.45 -15.75 -17.73
CA LEU A 414 25.72 -16.49 -17.92
C LEU A 414 26.93 -15.58 -17.68
N LEU A 415 26.93 -14.35 -18.21
CA LEU A 415 27.99 -13.37 -17.94
C LEU A 415 28.11 -13.06 -16.45
N CYS A 416 26.99 -12.93 -15.73
CA CYS A 416 26.99 -12.71 -14.28
C CYS A 416 27.55 -13.90 -13.51
N GLN A 417 27.35 -15.12 -14.01
CA GLN A 417 27.83 -16.36 -13.40
C GLN A 417 29.35 -16.51 -13.52
N GLU A 418 29.94 -16.07 -14.63
CA GLU A 418 31.39 -16.08 -14.87
C GLU A 418 32.19 -15.24 -13.87
N ILE A 419 31.55 -14.28 -13.20
CA ILE A 419 32.16 -13.41 -12.20
C ILE A 419 32.51 -14.17 -10.91
N LYS A 420 31.91 -15.35 -10.67
CA LYS A 420 32.18 -16.23 -9.52
C LYS A 420 31.99 -15.56 -8.16
N GLU A 421 31.02 -14.65 -8.05
CA GLU A 421 30.66 -14.01 -6.77
C GLU A 421 29.61 -14.83 -6.04
N ASP A 422 29.93 -15.31 -4.83
CA ASP A 422 29.01 -16.14 -4.03
C ASP A 422 27.65 -15.47 -3.77
N GLN A 423 27.67 -14.14 -3.62
CA GLN A 423 26.46 -13.35 -3.39
C GLN A 423 25.47 -13.34 -4.57
N LEU A 424 25.91 -13.72 -5.78
CA LEU A 424 25.07 -13.81 -6.97
C LEU A 424 24.52 -15.23 -7.21
N LYS A 425 25.10 -16.26 -6.57
CA LYS A 425 24.68 -17.66 -6.75
C LYS A 425 23.20 -17.86 -6.48
N THR A 426 22.69 -17.34 -5.36
CA THR A 426 21.27 -17.48 -4.99
C THR A 426 20.33 -16.74 -5.97
N PRO A 427 20.53 -15.44 -6.28
CA PRO A 427 19.74 -14.76 -7.32
C PRO A 427 19.73 -15.49 -8.67
N ILE A 428 20.88 -16.00 -9.12
CA ILE A 428 21.01 -16.72 -10.41
C ILE A 428 20.27 -18.06 -10.37
N ALA A 429 20.43 -18.84 -9.30
CA ALA A 429 19.80 -20.15 -9.15
C ALA A 429 18.26 -20.09 -9.18
N LEU A 430 17.68 -18.95 -8.82
CA LEU A 430 16.23 -18.74 -8.85
C LEU A 430 15.66 -18.45 -10.26
N ILE A 431 16.51 -18.24 -11.28
CA ILE A 431 16.07 -17.90 -12.65
C ILE A 431 15.65 -19.14 -13.45
N PRO A 432 16.45 -20.23 -13.54
CA PRO A 432 16.08 -21.42 -14.31
C PRO A 432 14.68 -21.99 -14.04
N PRO A 433 14.20 -22.12 -12.78
CA PRO A 433 12.87 -22.65 -12.51
C PRO A 433 11.75 -21.78 -13.11
N VAL A 434 11.93 -20.45 -13.06
CA VAL A 434 10.98 -19.49 -13.62
C VAL A 434 10.96 -19.60 -15.13
N VAL A 435 12.14 -19.64 -15.77
CA VAL A 435 12.25 -19.77 -17.22
C VAL A 435 11.55 -21.04 -17.70
N LYS A 436 11.83 -22.19 -17.07
CA LYS A 436 11.22 -23.48 -17.44
C LYS A 436 9.69 -23.44 -17.33
N THR A 437 9.18 -22.79 -16.28
CA THR A 437 7.73 -22.69 -16.03
C THR A 437 7.02 -21.77 -17.03
N PHE A 438 7.61 -20.62 -17.34
CA PHE A 438 6.97 -19.57 -18.16
C PHE A 438 7.43 -19.54 -19.62
N MET A 439 8.36 -20.41 -20.03
CA MET A 439 8.86 -20.53 -21.41
C MET A 439 7.78 -20.56 -22.49
N PRO A 440 6.63 -21.25 -22.34
CA PRO A 440 5.58 -21.25 -23.36
C PRO A 440 5.03 -19.86 -23.70
N ILE A 441 5.20 -18.86 -22.83
CA ILE A 441 4.72 -17.49 -23.05
C ILE A 441 5.58 -16.77 -24.11
N PHE A 442 6.91 -16.91 -24.02
CA PHE A 442 7.85 -16.16 -24.87
C PHE A 442 8.55 -16.99 -25.93
N ALA A 443 8.54 -18.32 -25.83
CA ALA A 443 9.11 -19.23 -26.82
C ALA A 443 7.99 -19.99 -27.55
N LYS A 444 7.48 -19.38 -28.64
CA LYS A 444 6.31 -19.89 -29.37
C LYS A 444 6.66 -21.01 -30.36
N THR A 445 7.91 -21.08 -30.80
CA THR A 445 8.37 -22.09 -31.76
C THR A 445 9.29 -23.11 -31.09
N LYS A 446 9.37 -24.33 -31.67
CA LYS A 446 10.31 -25.37 -31.20
C LYS A 446 11.77 -24.87 -31.21
N VAL A 447 12.15 -24.07 -32.22
CA VAL A 447 13.48 -23.46 -32.32
C VAL A 447 13.74 -22.51 -31.16
N GLN A 448 12.79 -21.61 -30.87
CA GLN A 448 12.91 -20.69 -29.74
C GLN A 448 13.01 -21.44 -28.40
N ALA A 449 12.16 -22.45 -28.19
CA ALA A 449 12.16 -23.24 -26.96
C ALA A 449 13.47 -24.02 -26.79
N SER A 450 14.03 -24.57 -27.87
CA SER A 450 15.35 -25.23 -27.87
C SER A 450 16.47 -24.27 -27.50
N THR A 451 16.46 -23.05 -28.05
CA THR A 451 17.47 -22.02 -27.73
C THR A 451 17.42 -21.63 -26.26
N ILE A 452 16.23 -21.37 -25.73
CA ILE A 452 16.05 -21.04 -24.31
C ILE A 452 16.47 -22.20 -23.42
N SER A 453 16.06 -23.43 -23.74
CA SER A 453 16.43 -24.62 -22.96
C SER A 453 17.95 -24.81 -22.91
N SER A 454 18.64 -24.66 -24.04
CA SER A 454 20.11 -24.73 -24.09
C SER A 454 20.79 -23.68 -23.22
N LEU A 455 20.28 -22.44 -23.18
CA LEU A 455 20.82 -21.39 -22.31
C LEU A 455 20.58 -21.72 -20.82
N VAL A 456 19.40 -22.24 -20.49
CA VAL A 456 19.07 -22.65 -19.12
C VAL A 456 19.95 -23.81 -18.65
N ASP A 457 20.20 -24.80 -19.52
CA ASP A 457 21.04 -25.95 -19.19
C ASP A 457 22.48 -25.52 -18.89
N LYS A 458 23.02 -24.54 -19.65
CA LYS A 458 24.33 -23.96 -19.36
C LYS A 458 24.40 -23.32 -17.96
N ILE A 459 23.38 -22.53 -17.61
CA ILE A 459 23.29 -21.91 -16.27
C ILE A 459 23.26 -23.00 -15.19
N CYS A 460 22.44 -24.05 -15.37
CA CYS A 460 22.30 -25.13 -14.39
C CYS A 460 23.57 -25.97 -14.21
N CYS A 461 24.26 -26.34 -15.30
CA CYS A 461 25.43 -27.22 -15.25
C CYS A 461 26.59 -26.61 -14.45
N GLU A 462 26.79 -25.30 -14.54
CA GLU A 462 27.87 -24.60 -13.84
C GLU A 462 27.56 -24.34 -12.36
N VAL A 463 26.30 -24.27 -11.94
CA VAL A 463 25.92 -24.14 -10.51
C VAL A 463 26.17 -25.46 -9.75
N SER A 464 26.13 -26.61 -10.43
CA SER A 464 26.37 -27.94 -9.85
C SER A 464 27.84 -28.33 -9.69
N ALA A 465 28.78 -27.64 -10.34
CA ALA A 465 30.20 -27.99 -10.28
C ALA A 465 30.83 -27.75 -8.88
N ASP A 466 30.26 -26.87 -8.06
CA ASP A 466 30.76 -26.55 -6.72
C ASP A 466 30.32 -27.55 -5.62
N LYS A 467 29.56 -28.60 -5.95
CA LYS A 467 29.10 -29.61 -4.95
C LYS A 467 29.85 -30.95 -4.98
N CYS A 468 30.86 -31.11 -5.84
CA CYS A 468 31.66 -32.34 -5.92
C CYS A 468 33.11 -32.13 -5.47
N SER A 469 33.33 -31.70 -4.23
CA SER A 469 34.60 -31.94 -3.52
C SER A 469 34.41 -31.85 -2.00
N GLY A 470 34.26 -33.01 -1.34
CA GLY A 470 34.25 -33.13 0.13
C GLY A 470 33.56 -34.41 0.62
N PRO A 471 34.22 -35.27 1.41
CA PRO A 471 33.77 -36.64 1.67
C PRO A 471 32.64 -36.73 2.70
N ALA A 472 31.89 -37.82 2.57
CA ALA A 472 30.79 -38.23 3.41
C ALA A 472 31.18 -38.35 4.89
N SER A 473 30.35 -37.79 5.77
CA SER A 473 30.21 -38.25 7.15
C SER A 473 28.76 -38.09 7.60
N GLN A 474 28.17 -39.24 7.95
CA GLN A 474 26.82 -39.42 8.45
C GLN A 474 26.67 -38.95 9.90
N SER A 475 25.59 -38.24 10.19
CA SER A 475 24.72 -38.30 11.39
C SER A 475 23.71 -37.15 11.23
N GLY A 476 22.41 -37.28 11.43
CA GLY A 476 21.69 -37.86 12.56
C GLY A 476 20.69 -36.79 13.05
N SER A 477 19.49 -36.78 12.47
CA SER A 477 18.19 -36.36 13.06
C SER A 477 18.10 -35.12 13.98
N GLN A 478 17.46 -34.03 13.49
CA GLN A 478 16.22 -33.41 14.04
C GLN A 478 15.92 -32.05 13.34
N PRO A 479 14.65 -31.69 13.05
CA PRO A 479 14.29 -30.38 12.49
C PRO A 479 13.81 -29.40 13.57
N PRO A 480 14.16 -28.11 13.52
CA PRO A 480 13.33 -27.07 14.09
C PRO A 480 12.47 -26.43 13.00
N SER A 481 11.17 -26.43 13.31
CA SER A 481 10.09 -25.66 12.70
C SER A 481 10.41 -24.17 12.53
N GLY A 482 10.08 -23.62 11.38
CA GLY A 482 10.04 -22.18 11.12
C GLY A 482 9.45 -21.90 9.75
N MET A 483 8.12 -21.78 9.68
CA MET A 483 7.40 -21.33 8.49
C MET A 483 7.66 -19.84 8.28
N ASP A 484 8.28 -19.47 7.17
CA ASP A 484 8.08 -18.17 6.54
C ASP A 484 7.29 -18.37 5.26
N THR A 485 6.06 -17.86 5.30
CA THR A 485 5.08 -17.85 4.23
C THR A 485 5.49 -16.89 3.11
N GLU A 486 5.92 -17.43 1.97
CA GLU A 486 5.92 -16.70 0.69
C GLU A 486 4.46 -16.51 0.23
N VAL A 487 3.99 -15.26 0.26
CA VAL A 487 2.71 -14.84 -0.32
C VAL A 487 2.85 -14.83 -1.84
N VAL A 488 2.46 -15.95 -2.45
CA VAL A 488 2.27 -16.09 -3.90
C VAL A 488 1.10 -15.21 -4.34
N SER A 489 1.41 -14.06 -4.94
CA SER A 489 0.45 -13.25 -5.68
C SER A 489 -0.03 -14.01 -6.92
N LYS A 490 -1.22 -14.62 -6.83
CA LYS A 490 -1.98 -15.06 -8.00
C LYS A 490 -2.47 -13.81 -8.73
N CYS A 491 -1.80 -13.41 -9.80
CA CYS A 491 -2.32 -12.42 -10.72
C CYS A 491 -3.53 -12.98 -11.48
N LEU A 492 -4.57 -12.16 -11.48
CA LEU A 492 -5.84 -12.28 -12.16
C LEU A 492 -5.64 -12.31 -13.68
N CYS A 493 -5.97 -13.44 -14.30
CA CYS A 493 -6.41 -13.49 -15.69
C CYS A 493 -7.94 -13.44 -15.68
N GLN A 494 -8.52 -12.27 -15.99
CA GLN A 494 -9.86 -12.10 -16.55
C GLN A 494 -10.06 -10.62 -16.91
N HIS A 495 -9.60 -10.25 -18.11
CA HIS A 495 -10.35 -9.51 -19.14
C HIS A 495 -9.46 -9.27 -20.37
#